data_AF-A0A0B1SV37-F1
#
_entry.id   AF-A0A0B1SV37-F1
#
_cell.length_a   1.000
_cell.length_b   1.000
_cell.length_c   1.000
_cell.angle_alpha   90.00
_cell.angle_beta   90.00
_cell.angle_gamma   90.00
#
_symmetry.space_group_name_H-M   'P 1'
#
loop_
_entity.id
_entity.type
_entity.pdbx_description
1 polymer ?
#
loop_
_entity_poly.entity_id
_entity_poly.type
_entity_poly.pdbx_seq_one_letter_code
_entity_poly.pdbx_strand_id
1 'polypeptide(L)'
;VVQVEIATGVYPYDTWANVFQQLNQVLSKPAPRLPSDGSFSPDCQYFVKRCLEKDPHERPKYPELLAMPFLNNARNERQFSMSRFIVEILDAPEPPQASTGRRA
;
A
#
# COMPACT_ATOMS: atom_id res chain seq x y z
N VAL A 1 5.73 -1.72 -1.59
CA VAL A 1 4.99 -2.96 -1.26
C VAL A 1 4.05 -2.69 -0.10
N VAL A 2 4.57 -2.30 1.07
CA VAL A 2 3.77 -1.92 2.26
C VAL A 2 2.63 -0.93 1.95
N GLN A 3 2.86 0.09 1.12
CA GLN A 3 1.82 1.04 0.71
C GLN A 3 0.63 0.39 0.00
N VAL A 4 0.86 -0.62 -0.85
CA VAL A 4 -0.22 -1.36 -1.52
C VAL A 4 -0.95 -2.26 -0.53
N GLU A 5 -0.20 -2.93 0.35
CA GLU A 5 -0.74 -3.81 1.38
C GLU A 5 -1.64 -3.06 2.37
N ILE A 6 -1.18 -1.93 2.91
CA ILE A 6 -1.98 -1.11 3.83
C ILE A 6 -3.22 -0.57 3.14
N ALA A 7 -3.10 -0.12 1.88
CA ALA A 7 -4.21 0.45 1.13
C ALA A 7 -5.29 -0.58 0.77
N THR A 8 -4.90 -1.83 0.53
CA THR A 8 -5.83 -2.89 0.07
C THR A 8 -6.20 -3.89 1.16
N GLY A 9 -5.50 -3.88 2.30
CA GLY A 9 -5.60 -4.89 3.34
C GLY A 9 -5.03 -6.26 2.95
N VAL A 10 -4.43 -6.39 1.76
CA VAL A 10 -3.98 -7.68 1.20
C VAL A 10 -2.53 -7.56 0.75
N TYR A 11 -1.70 -8.52 1.19
CA TYR A 11 -0.33 -8.61 0.70
C TYR A 11 -0.33 -8.91 -0.81
N PRO A 12 0.39 -8.14 -1.65
CA PRO A 12 0.18 -8.16 -3.09
C PRO A 12 0.83 -9.34 -3.83
N TYR A 13 1.56 -10.21 -3.14
CA TYR A 13 2.13 -11.43 -3.72
C TYR A 13 1.49 -12.67 -3.10
N ASP A 14 1.58 -13.79 -3.80
CA ASP A 14 0.97 -15.04 -3.35
C ASP A 14 1.68 -15.56 -2.09
N THR A 15 0.93 -16.31 -1.28
CA THR A 15 1.48 -17.07 -0.15
C THR A 15 2.64 -17.96 -0.63
N TRP A 16 3.71 -17.99 0.14
CA TRP A 16 4.94 -18.69 -0.21
C TRP A 16 5.37 -19.60 0.93
N ALA A 17 5.97 -20.74 0.60
CA ALA A 17 6.45 -21.71 1.58
C ALA A 17 7.86 -21.37 2.08
N ASN A 18 8.64 -20.64 1.28
CA ASN A 18 9.97 -20.15 1.66
C ASN A 18 10.31 -18.80 1.02
N VAL A 19 11.30 -18.12 1.59
CA VAL A 19 11.71 -16.76 1.19
C VAL A 19 12.21 -16.71 -0.27
N PHE A 20 12.82 -17.79 -0.78
CA PHE A 20 13.27 -17.82 -2.18
C PHE A 20 12.10 -17.76 -3.17
N GLN A 21 10.97 -18.41 -2.86
CA GLN A 21 9.76 -18.28 -3.67
C GLN A 21 9.23 -16.83 -3.66
N GLN A 22 9.28 -16.15 -2.52
CA GLN A 22 8.90 -14.74 -2.43
C GLN A 22 9.83 -13.85 -3.27
N LEU A 23 11.14 -14.03 -3.15
CA LEU A 23 12.14 -13.31 -3.96
C LEU A 23 11.90 -13.54 -5.45
N ASN A 24 11.63 -14.79 -5.86
CA ASN A 24 11.33 -15.10 -7.25
C ASN A 24 10.06 -14.38 -7.74
N GLN A 25 9.03 -14.26 -6.91
CA GLN A 25 7.84 -13.49 -7.25
C GLN A 25 8.15 -12.01 -7.47
N VAL A 26 8.95 -11.38 -6.61
CA VAL A 26 9.35 -9.97 -6.74
C VAL A 26 10.16 -9.75 -8.03
N LEU A 27 11.03 -10.69 -8.38
CA LEU A 27 11.86 -10.63 -9.58
C LEU A 27 11.05 -10.87 -10.85
N SER A 28 10.17 -11.87 -10.86
CA SER A 28 9.53 -12.36 -12.08
C SER A 28 8.18 -11.68 -12.39
N LYS A 29 7.40 -11.31 -11.36
CA LYS A 29 6.07 -10.72 -11.56
C LYS A 29 6.17 -9.21 -11.82
N PRO A 30 5.14 -8.60 -12.45
CA PRO A 30 5.00 -7.15 -12.49
C PRO A 30 4.99 -6.55 -11.09
N ALA A 31 5.50 -5.33 -10.96
CA ALA A 31 5.41 -4.61 -9.70
C ALA A 31 3.94 -4.38 -9.34
N PRO A 32 3.54 -4.57 -8.06
CA PRO A 32 2.16 -4.39 -7.67
C PRO A 32 1.72 -2.94 -7.82
N ARG A 33 0.42 -2.76 -8.09
CA ARG A 33 -0.21 -1.46 -8.34
C ARG A 33 -1.46 -1.35 -7.47
N LEU A 34 -1.82 -0.11 -7.15
CA LEU A 34 -3.13 0.16 -6.58
C LEU A 34 -4.22 -0.07 -7.65
N PRO A 35 -5.43 -0.50 -7.26
CA PRO A 35 -6.58 -0.59 -8.15
C PRO A 35 -6.88 0.73 -8.86
N SER A 36 -7.30 0.63 -10.13
CA SER A 36 -7.74 1.77 -10.95
C SER A 36 -9.28 1.89 -11.01
N ASP A 37 -9.97 1.35 -10.00
CA ASP A 37 -11.43 1.33 -9.88
C ASP A 37 -12.03 2.63 -9.32
N GLY A 38 -11.19 3.64 -9.08
CA GLY A 38 -11.60 4.92 -8.50
C GLY A 38 -11.48 4.99 -6.97
N SER A 39 -11.08 3.90 -6.30
CA SER A 39 -10.88 3.90 -4.84
C SER A 39 -9.73 4.78 -4.37
N PHE A 40 -8.77 5.06 -5.26
CA PHE A 40 -7.58 5.87 -4.96
C PHE A 40 -7.42 7.00 -5.96
N SER A 41 -6.95 8.17 -5.48
CA SER A 41 -6.66 9.31 -6.34
C SER A 41 -5.55 8.99 -7.37
N PRO A 42 -5.58 9.60 -8.57
CA PRO A 42 -4.53 9.41 -9.57
C PRO A 42 -3.12 9.71 -9.04
N ASP A 43 -2.99 10.74 -8.21
CA ASP A 43 -1.72 11.12 -7.58
C ASP A 43 -1.19 10.04 -6.64
N CYS A 44 -2.07 9.40 -5.86
CA CYS A 44 -1.71 8.28 -4.98
C CYS A 44 -1.25 7.06 -5.80
N GLN A 45 -2.02 6.68 -6.82
CA GLN A 45 -1.67 5.59 -7.72
C GLN A 45 -0.31 5.82 -8.40
N TYR A 46 -0.09 7.05 -8.88
CA TYR A 46 1.17 7.44 -9.50
C TYR A 46 2.35 7.40 -8.52
N PHE A 47 2.19 7.95 -7.31
CA PHE A 47 3.23 7.93 -6.28
C PHE A 47 3.64 6.49 -5.90
N VAL A 48 2.66 5.60 -5.67
CA VAL A 48 2.92 4.19 -5.35
C VAL A 48 3.59 3.47 -6.52
N LYS A 49 3.15 3.74 -7.76
CA LYS A 49 3.79 3.21 -8.98
C LYS A 49 5.27 3.59 -9.04
N ARG A 50 5.60 4.87 -8.78
CA ARG A 50 6.99 5.36 -8.79
C ARG A 50 7.85 4.76 -7.68
N CYS A 51 7.31 4.58 -6.47
CA CYS A 51 8.00 3.87 -5.38
C CYS A 51 8.35 2.41 -5.73
N LEU A 52 7.54 1.80 -6.60
CA LEU A 52 7.65 0.40 -7.02
C LEU A 52 8.24 0.24 -8.43
N GLU A 53 8.98 1.22 -8.92
CA GLU A 53 9.70 1.10 -10.19
C GLU A 53 10.76 0.01 -10.08
N LYS A 54 10.77 -0.98 -10.98
CA LYS A 54 11.67 -2.13 -10.87
C LYS A 54 13.08 -1.78 -11.29
N ASP A 55 13.22 -0.93 -12.29
CA ASP A 55 14.52 -0.41 -12.70
C ASP A 55 15.07 0.55 -11.63
N PRO A 56 16.21 0.25 -10.99
CA PRO A 56 16.80 1.11 -9.99
C PRO A 56 17.23 2.49 -10.53
N HIS A 57 17.51 2.61 -11.83
CA HIS A 57 17.92 3.86 -12.45
C HIS A 57 16.74 4.80 -12.71
N GLU A 58 15.56 4.24 -12.98
CA GLU A 58 14.30 4.99 -13.18
C GLU A 58 13.53 5.25 -11.87
N ARG A 59 13.91 4.55 -10.79
CA ARG A 59 13.29 4.70 -9.48
C ARG A 59 13.70 6.04 -8.86
N PRO A 60 12.75 6.97 -8.64
CA PRO A 60 13.06 8.29 -8.12
C PRO A 60 13.61 8.22 -6.70
N LYS A 61 14.54 9.13 -6.40
CA LYS A 61 15.08 9.29 -5.04
C LYS A 61 14.15 10.15 -4.18
N TYR A 62 14.46 10.26 -2.90
CA TYR A 62 13.64 11.02 -1.94
C TYR A 62 13.32 12.46 -2.37
N PRO A 63 14.24 13.28 -2.91
CA PRO A 63 13.90 14.64 -3.30
C PRO A 63 12.79 14.70 -4.36
N GLU A 64 12.85 13.79 -5.34
CA GLU A 64 11.84 13.69 -6.40
C GLU A 64 10.50 13.19 -5.85
N LEU A 65 10.52 12.17 -4.98
CA LEU A 65 9.32 11.65 -4.32
C LEU A 65 8.63 12.71 -3.44
N LEU A 66 9.42 13.47 -2.66
CA LEU A 66 8.93 14.53 -1.78
C LEU A 66 8.33 15.71 -2.55
N ALA A 67 8.73 15.92 -3.81
CA ALA A 67 8.18 16.94 -4.69
C ALA A 67 6.87 16.51 -5.38
N MET A 68 6.46 15.25 -5.28
CA MET A 68 5.26 14.75 -5.96
C MET A 68 3.96 15.35 -5.38
N PRO A 69 2.93 15.60 -6.21
CA PRO A 69 1.65 16.16 -5.77
C PRO A 69 1.02 15.42 -4.59
N PHE A 70 1.08 14.09 -4.58
CA PHE A 70 0.52 13.27 -3.49
C PHE A 70 1.02 13.68 -2.10
N LEU A 71 2.34 13.81 -1.92
CA LEU A 71 2.93 14.17 -0.62
C LEU A 71 2.77 15.66 -0.31
N ASN A 72 2.79 16.52 -1.32
CA ASN A 72 2.51 17.95 -1.13
C ASN A 72 1.07 18.18 -0.69
N ASN A 73 0.11 17.49 -1.29
CA ASN A 73 -1.30 17.57 -0.91
C ASN A 73 -1.49 17.03 0.51
N ALA A 74 -0.90 15.87 0.84
CA ALA A 74 -0.96 15.31 2.18
C ALA A 74 -0.33 16.21 3.24
N ARG A 75 0.78 16.90 2.94
CA ARG A 75 1.44 17.84 3.85
C ARG A 75 0.58 19.08 4.13
N ASN A 76 -0.21 19.51 3.14
CA ASN A 76 -1.07 20.68 3.25
C ASN A 76 -2.51 20.33 3.66
N GLU A 77 -2.81 19.05 3.90
CA GLU A 77 -4.09 18.60 4.41
C GLU A 77 -4.31 19.12 5.83
N ARG A 78 -5.48 19.70 6.08
CA ARG A 78 -5.83 20.34 7.37
C ARG A 78 -7.06 19.72 8.03
N GLN A 79 -7.84 18.94 7.28
CA GLN A 79 -9.09 18.37 7.74
C GLN A 79 -8.89 17.00 8.39
N PHE A 80 -7.94 16.21 7.90
CA PHE A 80 -7.65 14.89 8.44
C PHE A 80 -6.83 14.97 9.74
N SER A 81 -7.30 14.27 10.78
CA SER A 81 -6.60 14.14 12.06
C SER A 81 -6.28 12.67 12.33
N MET A 82 -5.00 12.33 12.31
CA MET A 82 -4.53 10.97 12.59
C MET A 82 -4.86 10.53 14.02
N SER A 83 -4.72 11.42 15.01
CA SER A 83 -5.02 11.10 16.42
C SER A 83 -6.48 10.75 16.62
N ARG A 84 -7.39 11.53 16.03
CA ARG A 84 -8.83 11.26 16.08
C ARG A 84 -9.16 9.93 15.41
N PHE A 85 -8.64 9.71 14.21
CA PHE A 85 -8.84 8.46 13.47
C PHE A 85 -8.39 7.24 14.28
N ILE A 86 -7.21 7.29 14.91
CA ILE A 86 -6.71 6.18 15.73
C ILE A 86 -7.63 5.88 16.92
N VAL A 87 -8.09 6.92 17.64
CA VAL A 87 -9.02 6.74 18.78
C VAL A 87 -10.33 6.11 18.31
N GLU A 88 -10.91 6.60 17.22
CA GLU A 88 -12.16 6.06 16.67
C GLU A 88 -12.04 4.58 16.27
N ILE A 89 -10.89 4.17 15.73
CA ILE A 89 -10.65 2.77 15.35
C ILE A 89 -10.41 1.88 16.57
N LEU A 90 -9.69 2.36 17.59
CA LEU A 90 -9.38 1.57 18.80
C LEU A 90 -10.61 1.40 19.71
N ASP A 91 -11.50 2.39 19.75
CA ASP A 91 -12.73 2.33 20.53
C ASP A 91 -13.88 1.61 19.79
N ALA A 92 -13.67 1.25 18.51
CA ALA A 92 -14.68 0.54 17.73
C ALA A 92 -14.91 -0.89 18.28
N PRO A 93 -16.17 -1.34 18.42
CA PRO A 93 -16.46 -2.71 18.81
C PRO A 93 -15.92 -3.69 17.76
N GLU A 94 -15.38 -4.83 18.19
CA GLU A 94 -14.86 -5.83 17.26
C GLU A 94 -15.97 -6.27 16.28
N PRO A 95 -15.67 -6.30 14.96
CA PRO A 95 -16.59 -6.85 14.01
C PRO A 95 -16.84 -8.33 14.32
N PRO A 96 -18.04 -8.86 14.07
CA PRO A 96 -18.32 -10.27 14.29
C PRO A 96 -17.32 -11.13 13.51
N GLN A 97 -16.57 -11.97 14.24
CA GLN A 97 -15.57 -12.84 13.64
C GLN A 97 -16.23 -13.74 12.59
N ALA A 98 -15.86 -13.55 11.31
CA ALA A 98 -16.23 -14.51 10.28
C ALA A 98 -15.59 -15.86 10.66
N SER A 99 -16.40 -16.92 10.67
CA SER A 99 -15.94 -18.27 10.98
C SER A 99 -14.87 -18.70 9.96
N THR A 100 -13.61 -18.47 10.28
CA THR A 100 -12.48 -19.00 9.53
C THR A 100 -12.45 -20.50 9.78
N GLY A 101 -13.05 -21.26 8.86
CA GLY A 101 -12.89 -22.71 8.81
C GLY A 101 -11.40 -23.03 8.79
N ARG A 102 -10.95 -23.81 9.79
CA ARG A 102 -9.61 -24.42 9.80
C ARG A 102 -9.41 -25.13 8.45
N ARG A 103 -8.47 -24.66 7.64
CA ARG A 103 -7.92 -25.50 6.57
C ARG A 103 -7.09 -26.59 7.24
N ALA A 104 -7.60 -27.82 7.13
CA ALA A 104 -6.89 -29.05 7.42
C ALA A 104 -5.70 -29.23 6.46
#